data_AF-A0AAE3QJE9-F1
#
_entry.id   AF-A0AAE3QJE9-F1
#
_cell.length_a   1.000
_cell.length_b   1.000
_cell.length_c   1.000
_cell.angle_alpha   90.00
_cell.angle_beta   90.00
_cell.angle_gamma   90.00
#
_symmetry.space_group_name_H-M   'P 1'
#
loop_
_entity.id
_entity.type
_entity.pdbx_description
1 polymer ?
#
loop_
_entity_poly.entity_id
_entity_poly.type
_entity_poly.pdbx_seq_one_letter_code
_entity_poly.pdbx_strand_id
1 'polypeptide(L)' 'MADIDPSAAQRLASMLEGLRRNGMSPSDIVRHTHVSRTTIWRLTVGDGRMPSADTFQRIEAIWRDRCLR' A
#
# COMPACT_ATOMS: atom_id res chain seq x y z
N MET A 1 17.52 3.73 -22.35
CA MET A 1 16.12 3.88 -21.87
C MET A 1 16.10 3.23 -20.50
N ALA A 2 16.24 4.01 -19.43
CA ALA A 2 16.30 3.44 -18.08
C ALA A 2 14.97 2.75 -17.80
N ASP A 3 15.06 1.47 -17.46
CA ASP A 3 13.96 0.64 -17.01
C ASP A 3 13.32 1.32 -15.78
N ILE A 4 12.20 2.02 -15.97
CA ILE A 4 11.48 2.68 -14.86
C ILE A 4 10.63 1.61 -14.19
N ASP A 5 11.30 0.65 -13.59
CA ASP A 5 10.66 -0.26 -12.66
C ASP A 5 10.32 0.57 -11.41
N PRO A 6 9.02 0.78 -11.09
CA PRO A 6 8.66 1.57 -9.93
C PRO A 6 9.22 0.86 -8.69
N SER A 7 9.92 1.62 -7.83
CA SER A 7 10.42 1.11 -6.57
C SER A 7 9.28 0.48 -5.77
N ALA A 8 9.58 -0.52 -4.94
CA ALA A 8 8.52 -1.20 -4.19
C ALA A 8 7.73 -0.22 -3.29
N ALA A 9 8.36 0.86 -2.82
CA ALA A 9 7.68 1.94 -2.11
C ALA A 9 6.66 2.69 -3.00
N GLN A 10 7.03 3.02 -4.25
CA GLN A 10 6.10 3.64 -5.20
C GLN A 10 4.95 2.71 -5.58
N ARG A 11 5.22 1.41 -5.79
CA ARG A 11 4.17 0.41 -6.01
C ARG A 11 3.19 0.37 -4.84
N LEU A 12 3.70 0.42 -3.61
CA LEU A 12 2.87 0.45 -2.41
C LEU A 12 2.02 1.70 -2.28
N ALA A 13 2.59 2.87 -2.54
CA ALA A 13 1.85 4.12 -2.56
C ALA A 13 0.70 4.07 -3.60
N SER A 14 0.97 3.54 -4.80
CA SER A 14 -0.05 3.36 -5.84
C SER A 14 -1.16 2.39 -5.42
N MET A 15 -0.83 1.28 -4.76
CA MET A 15 -1.83 0.33 -4.24
C MET A 15 -2.71 0.98 -3.15
N LEU A 16 -2.10 1.70 -2.20
CA LEU A 16 -2.83 2.40 -1.14
C LEU A 16 -3.76 3.48 -1.71
N GLU A 17 -3.30 4.22 -2.71
CA GLU A 17 -4.13 5.20 -3.41
C GLU A 17 -5.29 4.53 -4.17
N GLY A 18 -5.05 3.38 -4.81
CA GLY A 18 -6.10 2.58 -5.43
C GLY A 18 -7.18 2.13 -4.44
N LEU A 19 -6.77 1.66 -3.25
CA LEU A 19 -7.70 1.29 -2.17
C LEU A 19 -8.55 2.48 -1.72
N ARG A 20 -7.94 3.67 -1.58
CA ARG A 20 -8.66 4.90 -1.20
C ARG A 20 -9.68 5.31 -2.25
N ARG A 21 -9.34 5.21 -3.53
CA ARG A 21 -10.27 5.48 -4.65
C ARG A 21 -11.44 4.50 -4.70
N ASN A 22 -11.25 3.28 -4.20
CA ASN A 22 -12.31 2.28 -4.01
C ASN A 22 -13.05 2.41 -2.67
N GLY A 23 -12.92 3.56 -1.99
CA GLY A 23 -13.70 3.89 -0.80
C GLY A 23 -13.13 3.37 0.52
N MET A 24 -11.94 2.75 0.53
CA MET A 24 -11.32 2.33 1.79
C MET A 24 -10.67 3.50 2.51
N SER A 25 -11.04 3.71 3.79
CA SER A 25 -10.34 4.66 4.63
C SER A 25 -9.00 4.09 5.13
N PRO A 26 -8.03 4.92 5.54
CA PRO A 26 -6.81 4.44 6.16
C PRO A 26 -7.05 3.54 7.39
N SER A 27 -8.13 3.78 8.13
CA SER A 27 -8.53 2.94 9.27
C SER A 27 -8.98 1.54 8.82
N ASP A 28 -9.66 1.44 7.69
CA ASP A 28 -10.08 0.14 7.13
C ASP A 28 -8.87 -0.63 6.63
N ILE A 29 -7.94 0.04 5.94
CA ILE A 29 -6.68 -0.57 5.50
C ILE A 29 -5.90 -1.14 6.69
N VAL A 30 -5.79 -0.39 7.79
CA VAL A 30 -5.16 -0.87 9.04
C VAL A 30 -5.87 -2.10 9.59
N ARG A 31 -7.21 -2.08 9.65
CA ARG A 31 -8.02 -3.21 10.17
C ARG A 31 -7.85 -4.48 9.34
N HIS A 32 -7.76 -4.37 8.03
CA HIS A 32 -7.64 -5.53 7.15
C HIS A 32 -6.21 -6.05 6.99
N THR A 33 -5.20 -5.19 7.12
CA THR A 33 -3.80 -5.57 6.91
C THR A 33 -3.05 -5.84 8.23
N HIS A 34 -3.60 -5.39 9.36
CA HIS A 34 -2.91 -5.36 10.66
C HIS A 34 -1.58 -4.59 10.64
N VAL A 35 -1.36 -3.76 9.62
CA VAL A 35 -0.20 -2.87 9.52
C VAL A 35 -0.50 -1.62 10.35
N SER A 36 0.47 -1.17 11.15
CA SER A 36 0.27 -0.02 12.03
C SER A 36 -0.14 1.23 11.25
N ARG A 37 -1.00 2.07 11.85
CA ARG A 37 -1.43 3.34 11.25
C ARG A 37 -0.25 4.24 10.90
N THR A 38 0.79 4.25 11.73
CA THR A 38 2.04 4.98 11.48
C THR A 38 2.75 4.47 10.23
N THR A 39 2.83 3.15 10.06
CA THR A 39 3.41 2.54 8.86
C THR A 39 2.60 2.90 7.61
N ILE A 40 1.27 2.78 7.65
CA ILE A 40 0.41 3.17 6.52
C ILE A 40 0.59 4.65 6.16
N TRP A 41 0.64 5.54 7.16
CA TRP A 41 0.87 6.96 6.92
C TRP A 41 2.22 7.21 6.25
N ARG A 42 3.32 6.65 6.78
CA ARG A 42 4.66 6.76 6.20
C ARG A 42 4.72 6.28 4.76
N LEU A 43 4.05 5.18 4.45
CA LEU A 43 3.96 4.65 3.08
C LEU A 43 3.16 5.56 2.15
N THR A 44 2.14 6.25 2.68
CA THR A 44 1.31 7.18 1.90
C THR A 44 2.05 8.48 1.57
N VAL A 45 2.87 8.98 2.50
CA VAL A 45 3.62 10.24 2.31
C VAL A 45 5.02 10.04 1.72
N GLY A 46 5.42 8.79 1.43
CA GLY A 46 6.77 8.46 0.96
C GLY A 46 7.87 8.58 2.01
N ASP A 47 7.50 8.81 3.28
CA ASP A 47 8.39 9.01 4.43
C ASP A 47 8.67 7.68 5.17
N GLY A 48 9.10 6.66 4.43
CA GLY A 48 9.31 5.32 4.99
C GLY A 48 10.52 4.62 4.40
N ARG A 49 11.29 3.92 5.26
CA ARG A 49 12.16 2.83 4.78
C ARG A 49 11.29 1.77 4.09
N MET A 50 11.88 1.07 3.11
CA MET A 50 11.23 -0.02 2.41
C MET A 50 10.52 -0.95 3.43
N PRO A 51 9.19 -1.14 3.32
CA PRO A 51 8.47 -2.01 4.21
C PRO A 51 8.90 -3.46 4.01
N SER A 52 8.65 -4.29 5.02
CA SER A 52 8.92 -5.72 4.93
C SER A 52 8.13 -6.36 3.78
N ALA A 53 8.65 -7.48 3.24
CA ALA A 53 7.95 -8.25 2.21
C ALA A 53 6.54 -8.69 2.66
N ASP A 54 6.36 -9.03 3.95
CA ASP A 54 5.06 -9.35 4.54
C ASP A 54 4.08 -8.16 4.45
N THR A 55 4.53 -6.95 4.82
CA THR A 55 3.71 -5.74 4.71
C THR A 55 3.28 -5.47 3.27
N PHE A 56 4.18 -5.67 2.31
CA PHE A 56 3.87 -5.53 0.88
C PHE A 56 2.78 -6.54 0.47
N GLN A 57 2.97 -7.82 0.79
CA GLN A 57 2.04 -8.89 0.41
C GLN A 57 0.64 -8.70 1.02
N ARG A 58 0.55 -8.24 2.28
CA ARG A 58 -0.75 -7.97 2.92
C ARG A 58 -1.51 -6.84 2.25
N ILE A 59 -0.82 -5.75 1.89
CA ILE A 59 -1.44 -4.62 1.20
C ILE A 59 -1.78 -4.99 -0.24
N GLU A 60 -0.93 -5.76 -0.91
CA GLU A 60 -1.22 -6.27 -2.26
C GLU A 60 -2.44 -7.19 -2.27
N ALA A 61 -2.59 -8.08 -1.28
CA ALA A 61 -3.72 -9.00 -1.20
C ALA A 61 -5.06 -8.28 -1.14
N ILE A 62 -5.19 -7.26 -0.28
CA ILE A 62 -6.42 -6.46 -0.19
C ILE A 62 -6.63 -5.58 -1.42
N TRP A 63 -5.56 -5.02 -1.99
CA TRP A 63 -5.65 -4.24 -3.23
C TRP A 63 -6.17 -5.09 -4.38
N ARG A 64 -5.69 -6.33 -4.53
CA ARG A 64 -6.20 -7.28 -5.53
C ARG A 64 -7.68 -7.59 -5.30
N ASP A 65 -8.10 -7.83 -4.06
CA ASP A 65 -9.50 -8.10 -3.72
C ASP A 65 -10.44 -6.92 -4.03
N ARG A 66 -9.96 -5.68 -3.80
CA ARG A 66 -10.80 -4.47 -3.84
C ARG A 66 -10.70 -3.64 -5.11
N CYS A 67 -9.62 -3.79 -5.89
CA CYS A 67 -9.35 -2.94 -7.05
C CYS A 67 -9.27 -3.70 -8.37
N LEU A 68 -9.15 -5.04 -8.36
CA LEU A 68 -9.06 -5.86 -9.57
C LEU A 68 -10.26 -6.81 -9.78
N ARG A 69 -11.29 -6.71 -8.95
CA ARG A 69 -12.60 -7.36 -9.14
C ARG A 69 -13.58 -6.38 -9.74
#